data_AF-A0A939XN38-F1
#
_entry.id   AF-A0A939XN38-F1
#
_cell.length_a   1.000
_cell.length_b   1.000
_cell.length_c   1.000
_cell.angle_alpha   90.00
_cell.angle_beta   90.00
_cell.angle_gamma   90.00
#
_symmetry.space_group_name_H-M   'P 1'
#
loop_
_entity.id
_entity.type
_entity.pdbx_description
1 polymer ?
#
loop_
_entity_poly.entity_id
_entity_poly.type
_entity_poly.pdbx_seq_one_letter_code
_entity_poly.pdbx_strand_id
1 'polypeptide(L)'
;PEEQEEREDLLLLLKNEIEYLNYRNPSIYFDHTADITPERFNSMIGNFLQLFLRAQKEFYNEAAENVNAERQHKLQQMEKELGKDGLYQLQKDYYNEKLAELVLNKRAVKKFYYAPNHRLIQKKDPIFMEPVSDWGRAHFYAPCKIIKNHRIPTYGFNMTVLWVWTLLMFVALRMDLLRKTVTLVSSLYKRSKIRKKLRNKQ
;
A
#
# COMPACT_ATOMS: atom_id res chain seq x y z
N PRO A 1 -9.87 24.45 24.73
CA PRO A 1 -10.34 23.06 24.51
C PRO A 1 -9.96 22.56 23.11
N GLU A 2 -10.42 23.23 22.04
CA GLU A 2 -10.11 22.84 20.65
C GLU A 2 -8.60 22.87 20.34
N GLU A 3 -7.87 23.91 20.75
CA GLU A 3 -6.41 23.99 20.54
C GLU A 3 -5.61 22.91 21.30
N GLN A 4 -6.12 22.44 22.44
CA GLN A 4 -5.46 21.38 23.22
C GLN A 4 -5.69 20.02 22.58
N GLU A 5 -6.90 19.75 22.08
CA GLU A 5 -7.25 18.53 21.36
C GLU A 5 -6.48 18.41 20.05
N GLU A 6 -6.35 19.51 19.29
CA GLU A 6 -5.53 19.55 18.06
C GLU A 6 -4.05 19.29 18.36
N ARG A 7 -3.51 19.88 19.44
CA ARG A 7 -2.13 19.63 19.86
C ARG A 7 -1.90 18.16 20.23
N GLU A 8 -2.84 17.53 20.91
CA GLU A 8 -2.78 16.12 21.27
C GLU A 8 -2.79 15.22 20.03
N ASP A 9 -3.68 15.49 19.08
CA ASP A 9 -3.79 14.79 17.79
C ASP A 9 -2.48 14.86 17.00
N LEU A 10 -1.88 16.07 16.90
CA LEU A 10 -0.60 16.29 16.22
C LEU A 10 0.58 15.59 16.90
N LEU A 11 0.63 15.59 18.23
CA LEU A 11 1.69 14.88 18.96
C LEU A 11 1.58 13.37 18.80
N LEU A 12 0.35 12.83 18.78
CA LEU A 12 0.12 11.41 18.55
C LEU A 12 0.50 11.00 17.12
N LEU A 13 0.15 11.82 16.10
CA LEU A 13 0.63 11.65 14.74
C LEU A 13 2.16 11.59 14.68
N LEU A 14 2.81 12.58 15.30
CA LEU A 14 4.26 12.73 15.27
C LEU A 14 4.94 11.53 15.92
N LYS A 15 4.43 11.07 17.06
CA LYS A 15 4.90 9.85 17.72
C LYS A 15 4.82 8.63 16.80
N ASN A 16 3.66 8.38 16.19
CA ASN A 16 3.45 7.22 15.32
C ASN A 16 4.36 7.24 14.08
N GLU A 17 4.63 8.41 13.51
CA GLU A 17 5.52 8.54 12.36
C GLU A 17 7.00 8.39 12.74
N ILE A 18 7.40 8.84 13.93
CA ILE A 18 8.75 8.58 14.46
C ILE A 18 8.95 7.08 14.69
N GLU A 19 7.99 6.40 15.32
CA GLU A 19 8.06 4.95 15.52
C GLU A 19 8.19 4.21 14.19
N TYR A 20 7.44 4.66 13.17
CA TYR A 20 7.54 4.11 11.83
C TYR A 20 8.91 4.37 11.17
N LEU A 21 9.48 5.58 11.31
CA LEU A 21 10.81 5.90 10.80
C LEU A 21 11.89 5.09 11.51
N ASN A 22 11.80 4.92 12.83
CA ASN A 22 12.71 4.10 13.63
C ASN A 22 12.68 2.63 13.19
N TYR A 23 11.48 2.08 12.92
CA TYR A 23 11.34 0.73 12.38
C TYR A 23 11.95 0.59 10.98
N ARG A 24 11.73 1.59 10.11
CA ARG A 24 12.15 1.55 8.70
C ARG A 24 13.64 1.80 8.51
N ASN A 25 14.23 2.64 9.35
CA ASN A 25 15.66 2.95 9.32
C ASN A 25 16.27 2.86 10.73
N PRO A 26 16.60 1.65 11.22
CA PRO A 26 17.17 1.47 12.56
C PRO A 26 18.55 2.12 12.76
N SER A 27 19.23 2.56 11.68
CA SER A 27 20.55 3.19 11.76
C SER A 27 20.50 4.65 12.25
N ILE A 28 19.37 5.33 12.04
CA ILE A 28 19.10 6.68 12.53
C ILE A 28 17.86 6.56 13.41
N TYR A 29 18.08 6.47 14.71
CA TYR A 29 17.03 6.18 15.69
C TYR A 29 16.76 7.40 16.59
N PHE A 30 15.49 7.62 16.93
CA PHE A 30 15.08 8.63 17.90
C PHE A 30 14.72 8.01 19.24
N ASP A 31 15.57 8.24 20.25
CA ASP A 31 15.43 7.64 21.58
C ASP A 31 14.28 8.23 22.41
N HIS A 32 13.94 9.50 22.21
CA HIS A 32 12.97 10.24 23.03
C HIS A 32 11.51 10.09 22.56
N THR A 33 11.17 9.00 21.88
CA THR A 33 9.82 8.77 21.33
C THR A 33 8.74 8.76 22.41
N ALA A 34 9.07 8.25 23.61
CA ALA A 34 8.17 8.24 24.76
C ALA A 34 7.88 9.64 25.33
N ASP A 35 8.75 10.62 25.05
CA ASP A 35 8.63 11.99 25.55
C ASP A 35 7.80 12.89 24.61
N ILE A 36 7.36 12.37 23.46
CA ILE A 36 6.39 13.02 22.57
C ILE A 36 4.98 12.89 23.14
N THR A 37 4.73 13.65 24.21
CA THR A 37 3.44 13.75 24.91
C THR A 37 3.19 15.20 25.29
N PRO A 38 1.92 15.64 25.44
CA PRO A 38 1.60 17.03 25.80
C PRO A 38 2.32 17.52 27.05
N GLU A 39 2.58 16.63 28.00
CA GLU A 39 3.18 16.93 29.31
C GLU A 39 4.71 17.03 29.26
N ARG A 40 5.37 16.24 28.39
CA ARG A 40 6.83 16.13 28.37
C ARG A 40 7.48 16.86 27.20
N PHE A 41 6.75 17.07 26.11
CA PHE A 41 7.28 17.71 24.91
C PHE A 41 7.67 19.16 25.20
N ASN A 42 8.95 19.47 25.01
CA ASN A 42 9.54 20.78 25.26
C ASN A 42 10.52 21.16 24.14
N SER A 43 11.05 22.38 24.18
CA SER A 43 11.95 22.90 23.15
C SER A 43 13.25 22.09 22.97
N MET A 44 13.75 21.47 24.03
CA MET A 44 14.95 20.62 23.95
C MET A 44 14.66 19.35 23.14
N ILE A 45 13.56 18.65 23.44
CA ILE A 45 13.11 17.47 22.67
C ILE A 45 12.79 17.88 21.23
N GLY A 46 12.17 19.04 21.03
CA GLY A 46 11.92 19.60 19.70
C GLY A 46 13.20 19.80 18.88
N ASN A 47 14.27 20.31 19.50
CA ASN A 47 15.57 20.47 18.85
C ASN A 47 16.20 19.10 18.48
N PHE A 48 16.16 18.13 19.40
CA PHE A 48 16.64 16.77 19.10
C PHE A 48 15.85 16.13 17.96
N LEU A 49 14.53 16.33 17.94
CA LEU A 49 13.67 15.84 16.88
C LEU A 49 14.03 16.47 15.53
N GLN A 50 14.28 17.78 15.49
CA GLN A 50 14.70 18.45 14.25
C GLN A 50 16.03 17.89 13.72
N LEU A 51 17.00 17.66 14.60
CA LEU A 51 18.27 17.04 14.23
C LEU A 51 18.06 15.62 13.68
N PHE A 52 17.22 14.81 14.34
CA PHE A 52 16.84 13.49 13.86
C PHE A 52 16.18 13.53 12.47
N LEU A 53 15.17 14.37 12.28
CA LEU A 53 14.48 14.48 10.99
C LEU A 53 15.39 14.98 9.87
N ARG A 54 16.35 15.86 10.21
CA ARG A 54 17.38 16.31 9.28
C ARG A 54 18.30 15.17 8.86
N ALA A 55 18.80 14.39 9.81
CA ALA A 55 19.64 13.23 9.52
C ALA A 55 18.90 12.19 8.65
N GLN A 56 17.63 11.90 8.96
CA GLN A 56 16.80 11.02 8.14
C GLN A 56 16.62 11.55 6.71
N LYS A 57 16.39 12.86 6.56
CA LYS A 57 16.26 13.49 5.25
C LYS A 57 17.56 13.39 4.45
N GLU A 58 18.71 13.67 5.07
CA GLU A 58 20.02 13.58 4.43
C GLU A 58 20.29 12.15 3.95
N PHE A 59 20.02 11.13 4.78
CA PHE A 59 20.15 9.72 4.40
C PHE A 59 19.32 9.35 3.16
N TYR A 60 18.03 9.72 3.13
CA TYR A 60 17.18 9.40 1.98
C TYR A 60 17.53 10.20 0.72
N ASN A 61 18.03 11.43 0.87
CA ASN A 61 18.51 12.22 -0.25
C ASN A 61 19.75 11.58 -0.88
N GLU A 62 20.73 11.18 -0.07
CA GLU A 62 21.93 10.49 -0.55
C GLU A 62 21.59 9.18 -1.27
N ALA A 63 20.71 8.37 -0.66
CA ALA A 63 20.22 7.14 -1.29
C ALA A 63 19.54 7.42 -2.65
N ALA A 64 18.74 8.48 -2.75
CA ALA A 64 18.09 8.86 -4.00
C ALA A 64 19.08 9.37 -5.04
N GLU A 65 20.09 10.15 -4.64
CA GLU A 65 21.15 10.62 -5.53
C GLU A 65 21.95 9.46 -6.12
N ASN A 66 22.36 8.49 -5.30
CA ASN A 66 23.07 7.28 -5.73
C ASN A 66 22.26 6.49 -6.77
N VAL A 67 20.98 6.23 -6.49
CA VAL A 67 20.10 5.49 -7.43
C VAL A 67 19.89 6.27 -8.74
N ASN A 68 19.78 7.60 -8.67
CA ASN A 68 19.65 8.44 -9.86
C ASN A 68 20.94 8.46 -10.68
N ALA A 69 22.11 8.47 -10.04
CA ALA A 69 23.40 8.39 -10.71
C ALA A 69 23.57 7.06 -11.45
N GLU A 70 23.22 5.94 -10.81
CA GLU A 70 23.22 4.61 -11.45
C GLU A 70 22.27 4.56 -12.66
N ARG A 71 21.07 5.11 -12.51
CA ARG A 71 20.11 5.20 -13.60
C ARG A 71 20.66 6.01 -14.76
N GLN A 72 21.25 7.17 -14.49
CA GLN A 72 21.83 8.03 -15.51
C GLN A 72 22.98 7.33 -16.24
N HIS A 73 23.84 6.61 -15.50
CA HIS A 73 24.92 5.84 -16.08
C HIS A 73 24.39 4.75 -17.04
N LYS A 74 23.37 3.99 -16.64
CA LYS A 74 22.72 3.00 -17.52
C LYS A 74 22.13 3.64 -18.78
N LEU A 75 21.46 4.79 -18.65
CA LEU A 75 20.91 5.51 -19.79
C LEU A 75 22.01 5.96 -20.77
N GLN A 76 23.13 6.47 -20.25
CA GLN A 76 24.28 6.86 -21.07
C GLN A 76 24.92 5.67 -21.79
N GLN A 77 24.99 4.51 -21.14
CA GLN A 77 25.47 3.27 -21.78
C GLN A 77 24.55 2.86 -22.92
N MET A 78 23.24 2.82 -22.68
CA MET A 78 22.24 2.48 -23.71
C MET A 78 22.24 3.48 -24.87
N GLU A 79 22.43 4.77 -24.60
CA GLU A 79 22.55 5.80 -25.63
C GLU A 79 23.80 5.60 -26.50
N LYS A 80 24.93 5.16 -25.92
CA LYS A 80 26.14 4.83 -26.69
C LYS A 80 25.95 3.58 -27.57
N GLU A 81 25.21 2.60 -27.09
CA GLU A 81 24.98 1.33 -27.81
C GLU A 81 23.92 1.45 -28.92
N LEU A 82 22.81 2.15 -28.64
CA LEU A 82 21.64 2.23 -29.53
C LEU A 82 21.56 3.53 -30.33
N GLY A 83 22.33 4.54 -29.93
CA GLY A 83 22.13 5.92 -30.36
C GLY A 83 20.89 6.57 -29.71
N LYS A 84 20.79 7.90 -29.83
CA LYS A 84 19.66 8.68 -29.29
C LYS A 84 18.31 8.21 -29.86
N ASP A 85 18.25 8.01 -31.16
CA ASP A 85 17.02 7.60 -31.84
C ASP A 85 16.62 6.16 -31.48
N GLY A 86 17.60 5.25 -31.32
CA GLY A 86 17.35 3.89 -30.88
C GLY A 86 16.82 3.82 -29.44
N LEU A 87 17.38 4.64 -28.54
CA LEU A 87 16.89 4.75 -27.16
C LEU A 87 15.46 5.33 -27.11
N TYR A 88 15.18 6.35 -27.92
CA TYR A 88 13.83 6.93 -28.04
C TYR A 88 12.82 5.90 -28.55
N GLN A 89 13.18 5.13 -29.57
CA GLN A 89 12.30 4.09 -30.12
C GLN A 89 12.04 2.98 -29.09
N LEU A 90 13.08 2.56 -28.36
CA LEU A 90 12.93 1.60 -27.25
C LEU A 90 11.96 2.12 -26.18
N GLN A 91 12.08 3.39 -25.79
CA GLN A 91 11.15 3.99 -24.85
C GLN A 91 9.73 4.01 -25.40
N LYS A 92 9.55 4.39 -26.67
CA LYS A 92 8.24 4.43 -27.33
C LYS A 92 7.57 3.05 -27.39
N ASP A 93 8.35 1.99 -27.60
CA ASP A 93 7.81 0.63 -27.76
C ASP A 93 7.48 -0.05 -26.41
N TYR A 94 8.21 0.30 -25.34
CA TYR A 94 8.11 -0.40 -24.04
C TYR A 94 7.62 0.47 -22.87
N TYR A 95 7.38 1.77 -23.05
CA TYR A 95 6.86 2.65 -22.00
C TYR A 95 5.49 3.21 -22.34
N ASN A 96 4.48 2.84 -21.54
CA ASN A 96 3.15 3.41 -21.65
C ASN A 96 2.99 4.57 -20.66
N GLU A 97 2.95 5.81 -21.17
CA GLU A 97 2.81 7.01 -20.36
C GLU A 97 1.51 7.06 -19.56
N LYS A 98 0.39 6.60 -20.13
CA LYS A 98 -0.92 6.58 -19.45
C LYS A 98 -0.92 5.58 -18.31
N LEU A 99 -0.36 4.39 -18.54
CA LEU A 99 -0.20 3.41 -17.47
C LEU A 99 0.70 3.94 -16.37
N ALA A 100 1.84 4.54 -16.72
CA ALA A 100 2.76 5.13 -15.76
C ALA A 100 2.09 6.24 -14.94
N GLU A 101 1.28 7.08 -15.57
CA GLU A 101 0.52 8.14 -14.90
C GLU A 101 -0.44 7.58 -13.84
N LEU A 102 -1.14 6.49 -14.16
CA LEU A 102 -2.07 5.81 -13.27
C LEU A 102 -1.36 5.11 -12.10
N VAL A 103 -0.34 4.28 -12.39
CA VAL A 103 0.34 3.48 -11.36
C VAL A 103 1.28 4.29 -10.48
N LEU A 104 1.77 5.44 -10.96
CA LEU A 104 2.55 6.39 -10.15
C LEU A 104 1.68 7.46 -9.51
N ASN A 105 0.40 7.54 -9.89
CA ASN A 105 -0.53 8.55 -9.42
C ASN A 105 0.01 9.98 -9.61
N LYS A 106 0.57 10.27 -10.80
CA LYS A 106 1.30 11.54 -11.06
C LYS A 106 0.43 12.79 -10.94
N ARG A 107 -0.88 12.66 -11.16
CA ARG A 107 -1.85 13.78 -11.13
C ARG A 107 -2.47 14.04 -9.76
N ALA A 108 -2.14 13.27 -8.74
CA ALA A 108 -2.71 13.49 -7.41
C ALA A 108 -2.29 14.86 -6.84
N VAL A 109 -3.29 15.69 -6.52
CA VAL A 109 -3.10 16.98 -5.86
C VAL A 109 -2.53 16.78 -4.45
N LYS A 110 -3.02 15.76 -3.73
CA LYS A 110 -2.55 15.40 -2.39
C LYS A 110 -1.62 14.19 -2.46
N LYS A 111 -0.33 14.41 -2.16
CA LYS A 111 0.70 13.35 -2.12
C LYS A 111 0.69 12.53 -0.83
N PHE A 112 0.13 13.11 0.23
CA PHE A 112 -0.06 12.47 1.53
C PHE A 112 -1.51 12.62 1.97
N TYR A 113 -1.97 11.66 2.76
CA TYR A 113 -3.28 11.66 3.37
C TYR A 113 -3.14 11.45 4.87
N TYR A 114 -3.72 12.34 5.67
CA TYR A 114 -3.86 12.16 7.11
C TYR A 114 -4.97 11.14 7.35
N ALA A 115 -4.60 9.98 7.88
CA ALA A 115 -5.53 8.91 8.16
C ALA A 115 -6.10 9.04 9.59
N PRO A 116 -7.36 8.65 9.82
CA PRO A 116 -8.01 8.75 11.13
C PRO A 116 -7.30 7.99 12.26
N ASN A 117 -6.39 7.07 11.92
CA ASN A 117 -5.54 6.36 12.87
C ASN A 117 -4.22 7.09 13.17
N HIS A 118 -4.17 8.42 12.98
CA HIS A 118 -3.01 9.27 13.27
C HIS A 118 -1.76 8.80 12.52
N ARG A 119 -1.92 8.57 11.21
CA ARG A 119 -0.84 8.14 10.31
C ARG A 119 -0.83 8.97 9.04
N LEU A 120 0.37 9.24 8.53
CA LEU A 120 0.58 9.81 7.20
C LEU A 120 0.69 8.68 6.17
N ILE A 121 -0.32 8.58 5.30
CA ILE A 121 -0.32 7.60 4.22
C ILE A 121 0.17 8.27 2.94
N GLN A 122 1.26 7.74 2.38
CA GLN A 122 1.74 8.13 1.06
C GLN A 122 0.72 7.72 -0.03
N LYS A 123 0.34 8.68 -0.88
CA LYS A 123 -0.54 8.46 -2.05
C LYS A 123 0.20 8.54 -3.37
N LYS A 124 1.40 9.12 -3.36
CA LYS A 124 2.27 9.24 -4.54
C LYS A 124 3.03 7.93 -4.78
N ASP A 125 3.21 7.55 -6.05
CA ASP A 125 4.03 6.42 -6.48
C ASP A 125 3.65 5.08 -5.82
N PRO A 126 2.36 4.68 -5.80
CA PRO A 126 1.91 3.49 -5.06
C PRO A 126 2.56 2.18 -5.53
N ILE A 127 2.98 2.11 -6.81
CA ILE A 127 3.72 0.96 -7.35
C ILE A 127 5.09 0.74 -6.72
N PHE A 128 5.67 1.75 -6.06
CA PHE A 128 6.93 1.65 -5.31
C PHE A 128 6.72 1.60 -3.80
N MET A 129 5.47 1.57 -3.34
CA MET A 129 5.15 1.49 -1.92
C MET A 129 5.02 0.04 -1.47
N GLU A 130 5.63 -0.28 -0.33
CA GLU A 130 5.48 -1.59 0.29
C GLU A 130 4.09 -1.76 0.90
N PRO A 131 3.51 -2.97 0.85
CA PRO A 131 2.21 -3.21 1.47
C PRO A 131 2.31 -3.14 3.00
N VAL A 132 1.30 -2.53 3.63
CA VAL A 132 1.26 -2.29 5.08
C VAL A 132 0.77 -3.52 5.88
N SER A 133 0.21 -4.54 5.22
CA SER A 133 -0.40 -5.69 5.89
C SER A 133 0.28 -7.01 5.55
N ASP A 134 0.50 -7.83 6.57
CA ASP A 134 1.19 -9.13 6.48
C ASP A 134 0.28 -10.31 6.08
N TRP A 135 -0.99 -10.03 5.76
CA TRP A 135 -2.05 -11.03 5.54
C TRP A 135 -2.61 -10.95 4.11
N GLY A 136 -1.80 -10.48 3.15
CA GLY A 136 -2.13 -10.41 1.73
C GLY A 136 -2.94 -9.17 1.32
N ARG A 137 -3.45 -8.38 2.29
CA ARG A 137 -4.04 -7.07 2.00
C ARG A 137 -2.92 -6.13 1.56
N ALA A 138 -3.14 -5.44 0.45
CA ALA A 138 -2.24 -4.38 0.00
C ALA A 138 -3.05 -3.28 -0.68
N HIS A 139 -2.48 -2.09 -0.75
CA HIS A 139 -3.05 -1.01 -1.54
C HIS A 139 -3.08 -1.37 -3.03
N PHE A 140 -3.86 -0.60 -3.78
CA PHE A 140 -3.95 -0.77 -5.21
C PHE A 140 -2.61 -0.43 -5.88
N TYR A 141 -2.23 -1.19 -6.90
CA TYR A 141 -0.93 -1.14 -7.59
C TYR A 141 0.29 -1.56 -6.75
N ALA A 142 0.12 -2.12 -5.56
CA ALA A 142 1.25 -2.64 -4.79
C ALA A 142 2.08 -3.66 -5.60
N PRO A 143 3.42 -3.58 -5.58
CA PRO A 143 4.29 -4.45 -6.38
C PRO A 143 4.33 -5.88 -5.86
N CYS A 144 4.06 -6.07 -4.56
CA CYS A 144 4.05 -7.36 -3.90
C CYS A 144 2.91 -7.46 -2.87
N LYS A 145 2.65 -8.70 -2.45
CA LYS A 145 1.78 -9.07 -1.33
C LYS A 145 2.64 -9.72 -0.25
N ILE A 146 2.40 -9.39 1.02
CA ILE A 146 3.06 -10.05 2.14
C ILE A 146 2.10 -11.06 2.74
N ILE A 147 2.56 -12.30 2.91
CA ILE A 147 1.83 -13.36 3.63
C ILE A 147 2.81 -14.01 4.59
N LYS A 148 2.55 -13.90 5.91
CA LYS A 148 3.42 -14.49 6.96
C LYS A 148 4.90 -14.16 6.74
N ASN A 149 5.22 -12.87 6.55
CA ASN A 149 6.56 -12.34 6.29
C ASN A 149 7.21 -12.76 4.95
N HIS A 150 6.50 -13.46 4.07
CA HIS A 150 6.99 -13.75 2.72
C HIS A 150 6.43 -12.75 1.71
N ARG A 151 7.34 -12.15 0.93
CA ARG A 151 7.02 -11.23 -0.16
C ARG A 151 6.78 -12.01 -1.45
N ILE A 152 5.55 -11.95 -1.95
CA ILE A 152 5.15 -12.61 -3.19
C ILE A 152 4.88 -11.50 -4.22
N PRO A 153 5.53 -11.51 -5.40
CA PRO A 153 5.23 -10.57 -6.46
C PRO A 153 3.75 -10.61 -6.84
N THR A 154 3.13 -9.45 -7.06
CA THR A 154 1.69 -9.35 -7.33
C THR A 154 1.27 -10.18 -8.54
N TYR A 155 2.12 -10.26 -9.57
CA TYR A 155 1.91 -11.13 -10.73
C TYR A 155 1.73 -12.60 -10.33
N GLY A 156 2.68 -13.15 -9.56
CA GLY A 156 2.65 -14.56 -9.12
C GLY A 156 1.48 -14.85 -8.17
N PHE A 157 1.19 -13.91 -7.27
CA PHE A 157 0.05 -14.03 -6.36
C PHE A 157 -1.28 -14.08 -7.14
N ASN A 158 -1.52 -13.13 -8.04
CA ASN A 158 -2.74 -13.06 -8.82
C ASN A 158 -2.89 -14.29 -9.74
N MET A 159 -1.80 -14.73 -10.37
CA MET A 159 -1.79 -15.94 -11.19
C MET A 159 -2.19 -17.17 -10.37
N THR A 160 -1.62 -17.35 -9.18
CA THR A 160 -1.95 -18.45 -8.27
C THR A 160 -3.42 -18.43 -7.87
N VAL A 161 -3.96 -17.25 -7.53
CA VAL A 161 -5.38 -17.09 -7.18
C VAL A 161 -6.30 -17.48 -8.34
N LEU A 162 -5.96 -17.10 -9.58
CA LEU A 162 -6.72 -17.49 -10.76
C LEU A 162 -6.72 -19.01 -10.96
N TRP A 163 -5.56 -19.66 -10.79
CA TRP A 163 -5.46 -21.12 -10.87
C TRP A 163 -6.28 -21.82 -9.79
N VAL A 164 -6.21 -21.34 -8.54
CA VAL A 164 -7.00 -21.87 -7.43
C VAL A 164 -8.50 -21.74 -7.71
N TRP A 165 -8.95 -20.58 -8.18
CA TRP A 165 -10.35 -20.38 -8.55
C TRP A 165 -10.79 -21.27 -9.70
N THR A 166 -9.94 -21.43 -10.72
CA THR A 166 -10.22 -22.30 -11.87
C THR A 166 -10.39 -23.76 -11.43
N LEU A 167 -9.47 -24.25 -10.58
CA LEU A 167 -9.54 -25.61 -10.04
C LEU A 167 -10.75 -25.80 -9.13
N LEU A 168 -11.04 -24.84 -8.26
CA LEU A 168 -12.20 -24.86 -7.37
C LEU A 168 -13.50 -24.90 -8.18
N MET A 169 -13.61 -24.07 -9.22
CA MET A 169 -14.76 -24.08 -10.14
C MET A 169 -14.89 -25.40 -10.87
N PHE A 170 -13.79 -25.99 -11.35
CA PHE A 170 -13.80 -27.32 -11.97
C PHE A 170 -14.34 -28.40 -11.02
N VAL A 171 -13.86 -28.42 -9.78
CA VAL A 171 -14.32 -29.36 -8.74
C VAL A 171 -15.79 -29.10 -8.38
N ALA A 172 -16.20 -27.84 -8.24
CA ALA A 172 -17.58 -27.45 -7.95
C ALA A 172 -18.54 -27.90 -9.07
N LEU A 173 -18.13 -27.78 -10.34
CA LEU A 173 -18.90 -28.25 -11.48
C LEU A 173 -19.00 -29.78 -11.47
N ARG A 174 -17.89 -30.48 -11.25
CA ARG A 174 -17.86 -31.95 -11.19
C ARG A 174 -18.76 -32.53 -10.09
N MET A 175 -18.90 -31.84 -8.96
CA MET A 175 -19.75 -32.27 -7.84
C MET A 175 -21.22 -31.79 -7.96
N ASP A 176 -21.59 -31.17 -9.07
CA ASP A 176 -22.89 -30.50 -9.29
C ASP A 176 -23.24 -29.52 -8.14
N LEU A 177 -22.23 -28.83 -7.59
CA LEU A 177 -22.41 -27.97 -6.43
C LEU A 177 -23.38 -26.82 -6.73
N LEU A 178 -23.34 -26.28 -7.95
CA LEU A 178 -24.29 -25.27 -8.44
C LEU A 178 -25.74 -25.77 -8.42
N ARG A 179 -25.98 -27.00 -8.87
CA ARG A 179 -27.34 -27.58 -8.85
C ARG A 179 -27.83 -27.77 -7.41
N LYS A 180 -26.96 -28.24 -6.53
CA LYS A 180 -27.24 -28.41 -5.10
C LYS A 180 -27.55 -27.08 -4.42
N THR A 181 -26.78 -26.02 -4.68
CA THR A 181 -27.04 -24.69 -4.11
C THR A 181 -28.35 -24.10 -4.62
N VAL A 182 -28.64 -24.19 -5.93
CA VAL A 182 -29.90 -23.70 -6.51
C VAL A 182 -31.11 -24.45 -5.95
N THR A 183 -31.03 -25.77 -5.79
CA THR A 183 -32.12 -26.58 -5.20
C THR A 183 -32.33 -26.30 -3.71
N LEU A 184 -31.26 -26.05 -2.95
CA LEU A 184 -31.36 -25.59 -1.57
C LEU A 184 -32.08 -24.25 -1.48
N VAL A 185 -31.66 -23.26 -2.27
CA VAL A 185 -32.28 -21.93 -2.30
C VAL A 185 -33.76 -22.00 -2.71
N SER A 186 -34.10 -22.79 -3.73
CA SER A 186 -35.49 -22.96 -4.17
C SER A 186 -36.34 -23.64 -3.11
N SER A 187 -35.79 -24.63 -2.39
CA SER A 187 -36.48 -25.29 -1.28
C SER A 187 -36.77 -24.32 -0.12
N LEU A 188 -35.84 -23.42 0.19
CA LEU A 188 -35.99 -22.39 1.23
C LEU A 188 -37.02 -21.33 0.81
N TYR A 189 -36.99 -20.89 -0.44
CA TYR A 189 -37.98 -19.97 -0.99
C TYR A 189 -39.40 -20.56 -0.97
N LYS A 190 -39.55 -21.84 -1.35
CA LYS A 190 -40.84 -22.54 -1.30
C LYS A 190 -41.34 -22.65 0.15
N ARG A 191 -40.46 -22.98 1.10
CA ARG A 191 -40.78 -23.03 2.54
C ARG A 191 -41.21 -21.66 3.10
N SER A 192 -40.54 -20.58 2.73
CA SER A 192 -40.89 -19.22 3.19
C SER A 192 -42.24 -18.74 2.63
N LYS A 193 -42.55 -19.07 1.36
CA LYS A 193 -43.84 -18.76 0.73
C LYS A 193 -45.00 -19.53 1.36
N ILE A 194 -44.79 -20.82 1.69
CA ILE A 194 -45.80 -21.64 2.39
C ILE A 194 -46.07 -21.08 3.80
N ARG A 195 -45.03 -20.72 4.56
CA ARG A 195 -45.17 -20.10 5.90
C ARG A 195 -45.96 -18.79 5.86
N LYS A 196 -45.72 -17.91 4.87
CA LYS A 196 -46.50 -16.68 4.70
C LYS A 196 -47.98 -16.95 4.38
N LYS A 197 -48.27 -17.96 3.56
CA LYS A 197 -49.64 -18.31 3.18
C LYS A 197 -50.44 -18.91 4.34
N LEU A 198 -49.79 -19.65 5.23
CA LEU A 198 -50.40 -20.17 6.47
C LEU A 198 -50.68 -19.06 7.49
N ARG A 199 -49.79 -18.06 7.61
CA ARG A 199 -49.96 -16.91 8.52
C ARG A 199 -51.08 -15.94 8.10
N ASN A 200 -51.37 -15.83 6.81
CA ASN A 200 -52.45 -14.98 6.29
C ASN A 200 -53.82 -15.68 6.24
N LYS A 201 -53.92 -16.93 6.71
CA LYS A 201 -55.15 -17.73 6.70
C LYS A 201 -55.73 -17.98 8.11
N GLN A 202 -55.04 -17.49 9.14
CA GLN A 202 -55.57 -17.25 10.49
C GLN A 202 -55.98 -15.79 10.58
#